data_AF-A0A497LRN1-F1
#
_entry.id   AF-A0A497LRN1-F1
#
_cell.length_a   1.000
_cell.length_b   1.000
_cell.length_c   1.000
_cell.angle_alpha   90.00
_cell.angle_beta   90.00
_cell.angle_gamma   90.00
#
_symmetry.space_group_name_H-M   'P 1'
#
loop_
_entity.id
_entity.type
_entity.pdbx_description
1 polymer ?
#
loop_
_entity_poly.entity_id
_entity_poly.type
_entity_poly.pdbx_seq_one_letter_code
_entity_poly.pdbx_strand_id
1 'polypeptide(L)'
;MTEKTSEKLPISDFYKVVDYVTIFRSEKWWEAIVVFESFGKRSIGLYLWQNRNGTWKRKHKFNIRNLDEWNKLKTAIEQLLPKLVSR
;
A
#
# COMPACT_ATOMS: atom_id res chain seq x y z
N MET A 1 -6.23 24.50 -11.21
CA MET A 1 -7.14 23.48 -11.79
C MET A 1 -6.59 22.12 -11.38
N THR A 2 -7.19 21.48 -10.39
CA THR A 2 -6.71 20.21 -9.85
C THR A 2 -7.28 19.09 -10.72
N GLU A 3 -6.52 18.62 -11.70
CA GLU A 3 -6.86 17.41 -12.43
C GLU A 3 -6.87 16.25 -11.44
N LYS A 4 -8.06 15.83 -11.00
CA LYS A 4 -8.26 14.50 -10.43
C LYS A 4 -8.16 13.51 -11.59
N THR A 5 -6.95 13.12 -11.96
CA THR A 5 -6.75 11.92 -12.77
C THR A 5 -7.17 10.74 -11.91
N SER A 6 -8.43 10.32 -12.08
CA SER A 6 -9.05 9.17 -11.42
C SER A 6 -8.49 7.85 -11.95
N GLU A 7 -7.16 7.69 -11.91
CA GLU A 7 -6.52 6.44 -12.31
C GLU A 7 -6.77 5.39 -11.21
N LYS A 8 -7.45 4.31 -11.59
CA LYS A 8 -7.73 3.17 -10.71
C LYS A 8 -6.42 2.56 -10.22
N LEU A 9 -6.39 2.12 -8.97
CA LEU A 9 -5.23 1.40 -8.43
C LEU A 9 -4.89 0.19 -9.32
N PRO A 10 -3.60 -0.06 -9.61
CA PRO A 10 -3.15 -1.20 -10.41
C PRO A 10 -3.16 -2.50 -9.57
N ILE A 11 -4.35 -2.87 -9.12
CA ILE A 11 -4.67 -4.07 -8.36
C ILE A 11 -5.58 -4.95 -9.22
N SER A 12 -5.37 -6.26 -9.16
CA SER A 12 -6.23 -7.23 -9.84
C SER A 12 -7.69 -7.08 -9.38
N ASP A 13 -8.61 -7.13 -10.34
CA ASP A 13 -10.07 -7.07 -10.09
C ASP A 13 -10.59 -8.20 -9.21
N PHE A 14 -9.79 -9.25 -8.98
CA PHE A 14 -10.06 -10.27 -7.98
C PHE A 14 -10.26 -9.69 -6.57
N TYR A 15 -9.56 -8.61 -6.23
CA TYR A 15 -9.68 -7.94 -4.94
C TYR A 15 -10.72 -6.83 -5.01
N LYS A 16 -11.66 -6.84 -4.07
CA LYS A 16 -12.55 -5.69 -3.87
C LYS A 16 -11.83 -4.65 -3.03
N VAL A 17 -11.39 -3.56 -3.65
CA VAL A 17 -10.81 -2.42 -2.93
C VAL A 17 -11.92 -1.73 -2.15
N VAL A 18 -11.75 -1.59 -0.83
CA VAL A 18 -12.67 -0.91 0.07
C VAL A 18 -12.29 0.57 0.18
N ASP A 19 -11.01 0.84 0.42
CA ASP A 19 -10.46 2.20 0.53
C ASP A 19 -8.93 2.17 0.33
N TYR A 20 -8.30 3.33 0.11
CA TYR A 20 -6.86 3.45 0.00
C TYR A 20 -6.32 4.84 0.30
N VAL A 21 -5.06 4.87 0.73
CA VAL A 21 -4.26 6.09 0.86
C VAL A 21 -3.01 5.95 0.01
N THR A 22 -2.78 6.89 -0.90
CA THR A 22 -1.49 6.98 -1.62
C THR A 22 -0.47 7.64 -0.71
N ILE A 23 0.66 6.96 -0.47
CA ILE A 23 1.76 7.46 0.37
C ILE A 23 2.75 8.26 -0.46
N PHE A 24 3.06 7.75 -1.65
CA PHE A 24 3.99 8.37 -2.57
C PHE A 24 3.60 8.08 -4.02
N ARG A 25 3.76 9.06 -4.91
CA ARG A 25 3.51 8.87 -6.33
C ARG A 25 4.41 9.76 -7.18
N SER A 26 4.96 9.17 -8.23
CA SER A 26 5.82 9.78 -9.24
C SER A 26 5.55 9.12 -10.60
N GLU A 27 6.27 9.54 -11.65
CA GLU A 27 6.20 8.88 -12.97
C GLU A 27 6.67 7.41 -12.92
N LYS A 28 7.63 7.10 -12.05
CA LYS A 28 8.27 5.77 -11.98
C LYS A 28 7.72 4.87 -10.88
N TRP A 29 7.22 5.46 -9.79
CA TRP A 29 6.86 4.73 -8.57
C TRP A 29 5.52 5.19 -8.01
N TRP A 30 4.75 4.23 -7.49
CA TRP A 30 3.51 4.50 -6.77
C TRP A 30 3.44 3.59 -5.55
N GLU A 31 3.33 4.19 -4.37
CA GLU A 31 3.16 3.51 -3.10
C GLU A 31 1.77 3.84 -2.51
N ALA A 32 1.06 2.82 -2.03
CA ALA A 32 -0.24 3.01 -1.39
C ALA A 32 -0.51 1.95 -0.30
N ILE A 33 -1.27 2.36 0.71
CA ILE A 33 -1.89 1.49 1.70
C ILE A 33 -3.33 1.27 1.28
N VAL A 34 -3.75 0.01 1.17
CA VAL A 34 -5.05 -0.35 0.57
C VAL A 34 -5.79 -1.30 1.47
N VAL A 35 -7.01 -0.94 1.86
CA VAL A 35 -7.94 -1.90 2.49
C VAL A 35 -8.65 -2.63 1.35
N PHE A 36 -8.52 -3.94 1.32
CA PHE A 36 -9.18 -4.77 0.31
C PHE A 36 -9.82 -6.00 0.93
N GLU A 37 -10.81 -6.56 0.21
CA GLU A 37 -11.48 -7.79 0.57
C GLU A 37 -11.17 -8.89 -0.45
N SER A 38 -10.96 -10.11 0.04
CA SER A 38 -10.85 -11.33 -0.75
C SER A 38 -11.44 -12.50 0.04
N PHE A 39 -12.20 -13.36 -0.62
CA PHE A 39 -12.86 -14.51 0.03
C PHE A 39 -13.63 -14.13 1.32
N GLY A 40 -14.32 -12.99 1.31
CA GLY A 40 -15.10 -12.48 2.45
C GLY A 40 -14.28 -11.97 3.63
N LYS A 41 -12.95 -11.85 3.51
CA LYS A 41 -12.07 -11.32 4.56
C LYS A 41 -11.41 -10.04 4.12
N ARG A 42 -11.36 -9.05 5.02
CA ARG A 42 -10.64 -7.79 4.81
C ARG A 42 -9.18 -7.92 5.23
N SER A 43 -8.31 -7.21 4.53
CA SER A 43 -6.88 -7.08 4.85
C SER A 43 -6.38 -5.71 4.42
N ILE A 44 -5.30 -5.26 5.03
CA ILE A 44 -4.55 -4.07 4.59
C ILE A 44 -3.37 -4.55 3.75
N GLY A 45 -3.18 -3.96 2.58
CA GLY A 45 -2.05 -4.20 1.69
C GLY A 45 -1.19 -2.95 1.56
N LEU A 46 0.10 -3.09 1.82
CA LEU A 46 1.14 -2.13 1.50
C LEU A 46 1.63 -2.48 0.10
N TYR A 47 1.39 -1.61 -0.87
CA TYR A 47 1.76 -1.83 -2.25
C TYR A 47 2.83 -0.84 -2.70
N LEU A 48 3.78 -1.33 -3.48
CA LEU A 48 4.67 -0.52 -4.30
C LEU A 48 4.61 -1.03 -5.73
N TRP A 49 4.26 -0.14 -6.65
CA TRP A 49 4.27 -0.38 -8.09
C TRP A 49 5.38 0.43 -8.75
N GLN A 50 5.94 -0.15 -9.80
CA GLN A 50 6.88 0.50 -10.70
C GLN A 50 6.21 0.68 -12.06
N ASN A 51 6.24 1.89 -12.61
CA ASN A 51 5.85 2.13 -13.99
C ASN A 51 6.95 1.58 -14.92
N ARG A 52 6.54 0.72 -15.84
CA ARG A 52 7.39 0.19 -16.90
C ARG A 52 6.70 0.49 -18.21
N ASN A 53 7.20 1.52 -18.91
CA ASN A 53 6.72 1.94 -20.23
C ASN A 53 5.20 2.20 -20.26
N GLY A 54 4.71 3.00 -19.31
CA GLY A 54 3.29 3.36 -19.19
C GLY A 54 2.44 2.32 -18.46
N THR A 55 2.99 1.17 -18.08
CA THR A 55 2.25 0.12 -17.35
C THR A 55 2.76 -0.02 -15.93
N TRP A 56 1.87 0.15 -14.94
CA TRP A 56 2.17 -0.15 -13.55
C TRP A 56 2.30 -1.66 -13.32
N LYS A 57 3.46 -2.08 -12.78
CA LYS A 57 3.72 -3.45 -12.36
C LYS A 57 4.02 -3.49 -10.87
N ARG A 58 3.37 -4.41 -10.16
CA ARG A 58 3.56 -4.59 -8.73
C ARG A 58 4.99 -5.04 -8.45
N LYS A 59 5.74 -4.22 -7.71
CA LYS A 59 7.11 -4.51 -7.28
C LYS A 59 7.15 -5.14 -5.90
N HIS A 60 6.40 -4.58 -4.94
CA HIS A 60 6.22 -5.16 -3.61
C HIS A 60 4.76 -5.18 -3.19
N LYS A 61 4.43 -6.18 -2.37
CA LYS A 61 3.16 -6.29 -1.66
C LYS A 61 3.41 -6.94 -0.30
N PHE A 62 2.98 -6.28 0.75
CA PHE A 62 2.94 -6.84 2.10
C PHE A 62 1.51 -6.72 2.64
N ASN A 63 1.02 -7.75 3.31
CA ASN A 63 -0.36 -7.77 3.81
C ASN A 63 -0.37 -7.84 5.33
N ILE A 64 -1.32 -7.14 5.93
CA ILE A 64 -1.69 -7.24 7.34
C ILE A 64 -3.11 -7.81 7.36
N ARG A 65 -3.27 -8.99 7.96
CA ARG A 65 -4.50 -9.80 7.84
C ARG A 65 -5.43 -9.65 9.04
N ASN A 66 -4.91 -9.20 10.17
CA ASN A 66 -5.69 -9.05 11.41
C ASN A 66 -5.03 -8.04 12.36
N LEU A 67 -5.73 -7.74 13.45
CA LEU A 67 -5.33 -6.74 14.43
C LEU A 67 -4.09 -7.16 15.25
N ASP A 68 -3.91 -8.45 15.53
CA ASP A 68 -2.73 -8.95 16.26
C ASP A 68 -1.44 -8.78 15.44
N GLU A 69 -1.48 -9.14 14.15
CA GLU A 69 -0.38 -8.90 13.21
C GLU A 69 -0.06 -7.41 13.10
N TRP A 70 -1.07 -6.54 13.04
CA TRP A 70 -0.87 -5.09 13.04
C TRP A 70 -0.17 -4.61 14.31
N ASN A 71 -0.64 -5.02 15.48
CA ASN A 71 -0.08 -4.57 16.75
C ASN A 71 1.40 -4.98 16.89
N LYS A 72 1.75 -6.22 16.52
CA LYS A 72 3.14 -6.68 16.52
C LYS A 72 4.03 -5.85 15.59
N LEU A 73 3.57 -5.59 14.37
CA LEU A 73 4.29 -4.76 13.40
C LEU A 73 4.47 -3.33 13.89
N LYS A 74 3.37 -2.71 14.36
CA LYS A 74 3.37 -1.35 14.91
C LYS A 74 4.38 -1.22 16.05
N THR A 75 4.35 -2.12 17.03
CA THR A 75 5.30 -2.11 18.15
C THR A 75 6.74 -2.26 17.69
N ALA A 76 7.02 -3.18 16.76
CA ALA A 76 8.38 -3.35 16.22
C ALA A 76 8.86 -2.10 15.46
N ILE A 77 7.99 -1.47 14.66
CA ILE A 77 8.30 -0.22 13.96
C ILE A 77 8.59 0.90 14.97
N GLU A 78 7.73 1.09 15.97
CA GLU A 78 7.90 2.09 17.03
C GLU A 78 9.19 1.89 17.80
N GLN A 79 9.56 0.64 18.11
CA GLN A 79 10.81 0.31 18.79
C GLN A 79 12.06 0.69 17.96
N LEU A 80 12.00 0.57 16.64
CA LEU A 80 13.11 0.86 15.75
C LEU A 80 13.13 2.32 15.26
N LEU A 81 12.02 3.05 15.38
CA LEU A 81 11.86 4.43 14.94
C LEU A 81 12.98 5.38 15.47
N PRO A 82 13.43 5.32 16.73
CA PRO A 82 14.51 6.19 17.23
C PRO A 82 15.82 6.04 16.45
N LYS A 83 16.08 4.86 15.87
CA LYS A 83 17.31 4.61 15.09
C LYS A 83 17.31 5.31 13.73
N LEU A 84 16.14 5.74 13.22
CA LEU A 84 16.05 6.48 11.96
C LEU A 84 16.44 7.95 12.11
N VAL A 85 16.34 8.50 13.33
CA VAL A 85 16.54 9.94 13.60
C VAL A 85 17.95 10.21 14.18
N SER A 86 18.68 9.17 14.57
CA SER A 86 20.07 9.25 15.03
C SER A 86 20.99 9.77 13.92
N ARG A 87 21.28 11.08 13.94
CA ARG A 87 22.49 11.64 13.34
C ARG A 87 23.64 11.56 14.34
#